data_AF-A0A9P8QII1-F1
#
_entry.id   AF-A0A9P8QII1-F1
#
_cell.length_a   1.000
_cell.length_b   1.000
_cell.length_c   1.000
_cell.angle_alpha   90.00
_cell.angle_beta   90.00
_cell.angle_gamma   90.00
#
_symmetry.space_group_name_H-M   'P 1'
#
loop_
_entity.id
_entity.type
_entity.pdbx_description
1 polymer ?
#
loop_
_entity_poly.entity_id
_entity_poly.type
_entity_poly.pdbx_seq_one_letter_code
_entity_poly.pdbx_strand_id
1 'polypeptide(L)'
;MSASLAPECNEVKERYDTCFLKWYSEKYLRGAEKDNKECASLFNEYQKCLSIQVALKDRGIDKLLDDAREDNKENDARLTAPRIWAYISILAPLASGMSYRQQ
;
A
#
# COMPACT_ATOMS: atom_id res chain seq x y z
N MET A 1 -14.86 15.99 -3.50
CA MET A 1 -13.69 15.09 -3.55
C MET A 1 -12.44 15.92 -3.74
N SER A 2 -11.29 15.49 -3.21
CA SER A 2 -10.02 16.21 -3.34
C SER A 2 -9.55 16.21 -4.80
N ALA A 3 -8.96 17.31 -5.26
CA ALA A 3 -8.31 17.36 -6.55
C ALA A 3 -7.14 16.35 -6.61
N SER A 4 -6.97 15.70 -7.77
CA SER A 4 -5.80 14.90 -8.07
C SER A 4 -4.57 15.80 -8.23
N LEU A 5 -3.38 15.22 -8.10
CA LEU A 5 -2.10 15.90 -8.30
C LEU A 5 -1.95 16.52 -9.69
N ALA A 6 -2.68 15.97 -10.67
CA ALA A 6 -2.73 16.43 -12.04
C ALA A 6 -4.20 16.51 -12.49
N PRO A 7 -4.59 17.67 -13.06
CA PRO A 7 -5.99 17.98 -13.34
C PRO A 7 -6.66 17.02 -14.32
N GLU A 8 -5.88 16.39 -15.21
CA GLU A 8 -6.36 15.46 -16.23
C GLU A 8 -6.63 14.05 -15.71
N CYS A 9 -6.22 13.70 -14.48
CA CYS A 9 -6.71 12.48 -13.79
C CYS A 9 -7.91 12.73 -12.87
N ASN A 10 -8.41 13.96 -12.73
CA ASN A 10 -9.47 14.25 -11.75
C ASN A 10 -10.71 13.39 -11.96
N GLU A 11 -11.11 13.18 -13.22
CA GLU A 11 -12.29 12.38 -13.54
C GLU A 11 -12.10 10.90 -13.16
N VAL A 12 -10.95 10.32 -13.49
CA VAL A 12 -10.64 8.91 -13.15
C VAL A 12 -10.52 8.73 -11.63
N LYS A 13 -9.94 9.73 -10.95
CA LYS A 13 -9.84 9.76 -9.49
C LYS A 13 -11.20 9.77 -8.83
N GLU A 14 -12.13 10.62 -9.29
CA GLU A 14 -13.47 10.73 -8.71
C GLU A 14 -14.26 9.42 -8.81
N ARG A 15 -14.16 8.73 -9.96
CA ARG A 15 -14.76 7.40 -10.16
C ARG A 15 -14.18 6.36 -9.20
N TYR A 16 -12.85 6.34 -9.06
CA TYR A 16 -12.17 5.42 -8.14
C TYR A 16 -12.50 5.72 -6.67
N ASP A 17 -12.40 6.98 -6.25
CA ASP A 17 -12.66 7.42 -4.87
C ASP A 17 -14.10 7.10 -4.46
N THR A 18 -15.08 7.31 -5.36
CA THR A 18 -16.48 6.95 -5.10
C THR A 18 -16.64 5.45 -4.84
N CYS A 19 -16.03 4.61 -5.68
CA CYS A 19 -16.07 3.16 -5.53
C CYS A 19 -15.38 2.73 -4.23
N PHE A 20 -14.19 3.26 -3.96
CA PHE A 20 -13.40 2.95 -2.78
C PHE A 20 -14.11 3.32 -1.49
N LEU A 21 -14.71 4.51 -1.39
CA LEU A 21 -15.43 4.96 -0.18
C LEU A 21 -16.62 4.06 0.14
N LYS A 22 -17.36 3.62 -0.88
CA LYS A 22 -18.47 2.68 -0.71
C LYS A 22 -17.98 1.33 -0.22
N TRP A 23 -16.99 0.75 -0.90
CA TRP A 23 -16.39 -0.52 -0.50
C TRP A 23 -15.78 -0.46 0.91
N TYR A 24 -15.10 0.64 1.24
CA TYR A 24 -14.46 0.84 2.55
C TYR A 24 -15.50 0.83 3.68
N SER A 25 -16.61 1.55 3.50
CA SER A 25 -17.66 1.67 4.51
C SER A 25 -18.51 0.41 4.67
N GLU A 26 -18.80 -0.28 3.56
CA GLU A 26 -19.72 -1.41 3.54
C GLU A 26 -19.03 -2.76 3.72
N LYS A 27 -17.81 -2.92 3.21
CA LYS A 27 -17.10 -4.22 3.15
C LYS A 27 -15.93 -4.26 4.13
N TYR A 28 -15.02 -3.28 4.03
CA TYR A 28 -13.78 -3.30 4.81
C TYR A 28 -14.03 -3.06 6.29
N LEU A 29 -14.71 -1.97 6.66
CA LEU A 29 -14.99 -1.64 8.06
C LEU A 29 -15.90 -2.66 8.75
N ARG A 30 -16.73 -3.38 7.99
CA ARG A 30 -17.62 -4.43 8.51
C ARG A 30 -16.98 -5.81 8.56
N GLY A 31 -15.72 -5.94 8.13
CA GLY A 31 -14.97 -7.19 8.14
C GLY A 31 -15.47 -8.25 7.15
N ALA A 32 -16.26 -7.86 6.14
CA ALA A 32 -16.84 -8.79 5.18
C ALA A 32 -15.81 -9.25 4.15
N GLU A 33 -15.08 -8.31 3.54
CA GLU A 33 -14.10 -8.60 2.49
C GLU A 33 -12.92 -7.64 2.61
N LYS A 34 -11.70 -8.20 2.56
CA LYS A 34 -10.44 -7.44 2.62
C LYS A 34 -9.88 -7.11 1.24
N ASP A 35 -10.29 -7.84 0.22
CA ASP A 35 -9.82 -7.64 -1.15
C ASP A 35 -10.73 -6.67 -1.88
N ASN A 36 -10.19 -5.51 -2.28
CA ASN A 36 -10.92 -4.56 -3.12
C ASN A 36 -10.83 -4.97 -4.59
N LYS A 37 -11.48 -6.09 -4.96
CA LYS A 37 -11.51 -6.56 -6.36
C LYS A 37 -12.44 -5.72 -7.22
N GLU A 38 -13.48 -5.15 -6.61
CA GLU A 38 -14.53 -4.38 -7.29
C GLU A 38 -14.00 -3.07 -7.90
N CYS A 39 -13.09 -2.37 -7.21
CA CYS A 39 -12.53 -1.10 -7.67
C CYS A 39 -11.11 -1.26 -8.26
N ALA A 40 -10.59 -2.48 -8.40
CA ALA A 40 -9.23 -2.73 -8.87
C ALA A 40 -8.98 -2.23 -10.30
N SER A 41 -9.97 -2.35 -11.19
CA SER A 41 -9.89 -1.83 -12.57
C SER A 41 -9.78 -0.31 -12.59
N LEU A 42 -10.66 0.37 -11.85
CA LEU A 42 -10.67 1.83 -11.70
C LEU A 42 -9.38 2.34 -11.07
N PHE A 43 -8.84 1.61 -10.08
CA PHE A 43 -7.55 1.93 -9.47
C PHE A 43 -6.41 1.82 -10.48
N ASN A 44 -6.41 0.77 -11.32
CA ASN A 44 -5.36 0.58 -12.32
C ASN A 44 -5.37 1.70 -13.36
N GLU A 45 -6.55 2.14 -13.79
CA GLU A 45 -6.71 3.29 -14.69
C GLU A 45 -6.19 4.58 -14.05
N TYR A 46 -6.55 4.82 -12.79
CA TYR A 46 -6.06 5.98 -12.04
C TYR A 46 -4.53 5.93 -11.84
N GLN A 47 -3.99 4.79 -11.44
CA GLN A 47 -2.55 4.58 -11.24
C GLN A 47 -1.78 4.77 -12.54
N LYS A 48 -2.29 4.25 -13.66
CA LYS A 48 -1.71 4.49 -14.98
C LYS A 48 -1.69 5.98 -15.29
N CYS A 49 -2.82 6.66 -15.10
CA CYS A 49 -2.95 8.08 -15.32
C CYS A 49 -1.94 8.89 -14.47
N LEU A 50 -1.77 8.54 -13.18
CA LEU A 50 -0.75 9.13 -12.30
C LEU A 50 0.70 8.83 -12.73
N SER A 51 0.98 7.60 -13.17
CA SER A 51 2.34 7.17 -13.56
C SER A 51 2.77 7.69 -14.93
N ILE A 52 1.81 7.90 -15.83
CA ILE A 52 1.99 8.52 -17.14
C ILE A 52 2.11 10.04 -16.98
N GLN A 53 1.49 10.58 -15.92
CA GLN A 53 1.57 11.98 -15.62
C GLN A 53 2.98 12.43 -15.23
N VAL A 54 3.50 13.20 -16.16
CA VAL A 54 4.53 14.23 -16.08
C VAL A 54 4.60 14.93 -14.71
N ALA A 55 3.51 15.03 -13.94
CA ALA A 55 3.51 15.64 -12.61
C ALA A 55 4.43 14.97 -11.57
N LEU A 56 4.69 13.66 -11.62
CA LEU A 56 5.64 13.02 -10.70
C LEU A 56 7.09 13.14 -11.18
N LYS A 57 7.32 13.00 -12.49
CA LYS A 57 8.67 13.07 -13.10
C LYS A 57 9.20 14.51 -13.18
N ASP A 58 8.39 15.45 -13.66
CA ASP A 58 8.80 16.85 -13.84
C ASP A 58 8.95 17.57 -12.50
N ARG A 59 8.19 17.15 -11.47
CA ARG A 59 8.35 17.68 -10.11
C ARG A 59 9.42 16.95 -9.30
N GLY A 60 10.03 15.90 -9.86
CA GLY A 60 11.06 15.09 -9.17
C GLY A 60 10.56 14.34 -7.94
N ILE A 61 9.25 14.11 -7.84
CA ILE A 61 8.60 13.47 -6.68
C ILE A 61 8.75 11.95 -6.74
N ASP A 62 8.90 11.36 -7.94
CA ASP A 62 9.02 9.90 -8.10
C ASP A 62 10.13 9.30 -7.22
N LYS A 63 11.33 9.89 -7.22
CA LYS A 63 12.44 9.40 -6.41
C LYS A 63 12.14 9.49 -4.92
N LEU A 64 11.58 10.61 -4.47
CA LEU A 64 11.24 10.82 -3.06
C LEU A 64 10.14 9.85 -2.59
N LEU A 65 9.21 9.51 -3.49
CA LEU A 65 8.16 8.55 -3.20
C LEU A 65 8.73 7.13 -3.08
N ASP A 66 9.63 6.73 -3.98
CA ASP A 66 10.25 5.41 -3.94
C ASP A 66 11.16 5.26 -2.70
N ASP A 67 11.97 6.27 -2.39
CA ASP A 67 12.82 6.28 -1.19
C ASP A 67 11.97 6.14 0.09
N ALA A 68 10.88 6.90 0.20
CA ALA A 68 9.97 6.82 1.36
C ALA A 68 9.27 5.46 1.50
N ARG A 69 9.02 4.76 0.37
CA ARG A 69 8.42 3.42 0.36
C ARG A 69 9.42 2.35 0.76
N GLU A 70 10.67 2.45 0.30
CA GLU A 70 11.72 1.51 0.71
C GLU A 70 12.09 1.68 2.19
N ASP A 71 12.19 2.91 2.69
CA ASP A 71 12.50 3.20 4.10
C ASP A 71 11.46 2.59 5.08
N ASN A 72 10.19 2.50 4.68
CA ASN A 72 9.13 1.92 5.53
C ASN A 72 8.91 0.42 5.35
N LYS A 73 9.57 -0.22 4.38
CA LYS A 73 9.30 -1.60 3.97
C LYS A 73 9.48 -2.63 5.10
N GLU A 74 10.50 -2.46 5.93
CA GLU A 74 10.73 -3.34 7.09
C GLU A 74 9.65 -3.16 8.17
N ASN A 75 9.18 -1.93 8.38
CA ASN A 75 8.10 -1.63 9.31
C ASN A 75 6.77 -2.23 8.83
N ASP A 76 6.46 -2.05 7.55
CA ASP A 76 5.28 -2.63 6.91
C ASP A 76 5.31 -4.16 6.99
N ALA A 77 6.46 -4.79 6.73
CA ALA A 77 6.64 -6.23 6.86
C ALA A 77 6.36 -6.72 8.29
N ARG A 78 6.85 -6.00 9.30
CA ARG A 78 6.63 -6.34 10.71
C ARG A 78 5.17 -6.19 11.14
N LEU A 79 4.46 -5.17 10.64
CA LEU A 79 3.07 -4.89 11.01
C LEU A 79 2.05 -5.75 10.25
N THR A 80 2.36 -6.12 9.01
CA THR A 80 1.49 -6.95 8.16
C THR A 80 1.75 -8.45 8.31
N ALA A 81 2.86 -8.83 8.94
CA ALA A 81 3.14 -10.23 9.27
C ALA A 81 2.02 -10.85 10.11
N PRO A 82 1.60 -12.09 9.79
CA PRO A 82 0.59 -12.79 10.59
C PRO A 82 1.07 -12.94 12.03
N ARG A 83 0.18 -12.75 13.01
CA ARG A 83 0.47 -12.80 14.46
C ARG A 83 1.17 -14.08 14.94
N ILE A 84 1.16 -15.12 14.12
CA ILE A 84 1.87 -16.39 14.33
C ILE A 84 3.38 -16.15 14.41
N TRP A 85 3.94 -15.26 13.56
CA TRP A 85 5.37 -14.92 13.57
C TRP A 85 5.78 -14.11 14.82
N ALA A 86 4.89 -13.29 15.36
CA ALA A 86 5.14 -12.58 16.62
C ALA A 86 5.25 -13.57 17.81
N TYR A 87 4.46 -14.65 17.81
CA TYR A 87 4.50 -15.69 18.83
C TYR A 87 5.76 -16.57 18.71
N ILE A 88 6.17 -16.92 17.48
CA ILE A 88 7.39 -17.69 17.21
C ILE A 88 8.63 -16.90 17.67
N SER A 89 8.72 -15.60 17.38
CA SER A 89 9.85 -14.76 17.81
C SER A 89 9.95 -14.60 19.35
N ILE A 90 8.82 -14.63 20.07
CA ILE A 90 8.79 -14.55 21.53
C ILE A 90 9.10 -15.90 22.19
N LEU A 91 8.76 -17.03 21.56
CA LEU A 91 9.04 -18.40 22.06
C LEU A 91 10.40 -18.96 21.60
N ALA A 92 11.07 -18.31 20.65
CA ALA A 92 12.40 -18.69 20.15
C ALA A 92 13.60 -18.57 21.13
N PRO A 93 13.57 -17.97 22.33
CA PRO A 93 14.77 -17.92 23.16
C PRO A 93 15.18 -19.28 23.76
N LEU A 94 14.35 -20.32 23.67
CA LEU A 94 14.62 -21.62 24.32
C LEU A 94 15.28 -22.67 23.42
N ALA A 95 15.52 -22.38 22.13
CA ALA A 95 16.25 -23.27 21.23
C ALA A 95 17.59 -22.65 20.82
N SER A 96 18.54 -22.72 21.74
CA SER A 96 19.96 -23.01 21.49
C SER A 96 20.65 -22.30 20.31
N GLY A 97 21.45 -21.29 20.65
CA GLY A 97 22.87 -21.23 20.29
C GLY A 97 23.31 -21.79 18.92
N MET A 98 22.78 -21.27 17.82
CA MET A 98 23.37 -21.48 16.50
C MET A 98 23.78 -20.14 15.91
N SER A 99 25.07 -19.84 16.09
CA SER A 99 25.84 -18.89 15.33
C SER A 99 25.59 -19.05 13.83
N TYR A 100 25.07 -18.02 13.17
CA TYR A 100 25.49 -17.69 11.81
C TYR A 100 25.78 -16.20 11.70
N ARG A 101 27.07 -15.93 11.82
CA ARG A 101 27.79 -14.76 11.32
C ARG A 101 27.36 -14.48 9.88
N GLN A 102 26.87 -13.26 9.63
CA GLN A 102 26.78 -12.73 8.26
C GLN A 102 28.20 -12.63 7.70
N GLN A 103 28.46 -13.42 6.67
CA GLN A 103 29.44 -13.15 5.62
C GLN A 103 28.83 -13.58 4.30
#